data_AF-A0A921BGF6-F1
#
_entry.id   AF-A0A921BGF6-F1
#
_cell.length_a   1.000
_cell.length_b   1.000
_cell.length_c   1.000
_cell.angle_alpha   90.00
_cell.angle_beta   90.00
_cell.angle_gamma   90.00
#
_symmetry.space_group_name_H-M   'P 1'
#
loop_
_entity.id
_entity.type
_entity.pdbx_description
1 polymer ?
#
loop_
_entity_poly.entity_id
_entity_poly.type
_entity_poly.pdbx_seq_one_letter_code
_entity_poly.pdbx_strand_id
1 'polypeptide(L)' 'MFGIGILTVSTSGSQGMRQDISGSTIQEILSEPEYRTIHYALVPDDLESIAKQMINWADDIDIDLL' A
#
# COMPACT_ATOMS: atom_id res chain seq x y z
N MET A 1 -16.32 1.40 8.71
CA MET A 1 -15.49 1.65 7.52
C MET A 1 -14.07 1.32 7.90
N PHE A 2 -13.46 0.39 7.20
CA PHE A 2 -12.11 -0.08 7.50
C PHE A 2 -11.08 0.77 6.75
N GLY A 3 -10.07 1.25 7.46
CA GLY A 3 -8.91 1.92 6.89
C GLY A 3 -7.95 0.90 6.27
N ILE A 4 -7.60 1.08 5.01
CA ILE A 4 -6.69 0.18 4.29
C ILE A 4 -5.41 0.91 3.92
N GLY A 5 -4.28 0.26 4.19
CA GLY A 5 -2.97 0.59 3.64
C GLY A 5 -2.67 -0.30 2.43
N ILE A 6 -2.25 0.28 1.31
CA ILE A 6 -1.87 -0.49 0.11
C ILE A 6 -0.39 -0.32 -0.13
N LEU A 7 0.38 -1.39 0.11
CA LEU A 7 1.82 -1.42 -0.12
C LEU A 7 2.15 -2.22 -1.39
N THR A 8 2.51 -1.52 -2.46
CA THR A 8 3.03 -2.19 -3.67
C THR A 8 4.54 -2.35 -3.56
N VAL A 9 5.01 -3.57 -3.79
CA VAL A 9 6.44 -3.92 -3.82
C VAL A 9 6.88 -4.12 -5.26
N SER A 10 7.68 -3.21 -5.79
CA SER A 10 8.23 -3.29 -7.15
C SER A 10 9.42 -2.36 -7.34
N THR A 11 10.59 -2.90 -7.65
CA THR A 11 11.77 -2.09 -8.00
C THR A 11 11.55 -1.26 -9.27
N SER A 12 10.98 -1.85 -10.32
CA SER A 12 10.68 -1.10 -11.55
C SER A 12 9.55 -0.09 -11.35
N GLY A 13 8.56 -0.41 -10.51
CA GLY A 13 7.51 0.52 -10.12
C GLY A 13 8.05 1.73 -9.33
N SER A 14 8.82 1.48 -8.27
CA SER A 14 9.40 2.53 -7.43
C SER A 14 10.41 3.42 -8.17
N GLN A 15 11.05 2.91 -9.23
CA GLN A 15 11.89 3.68 -10.13
C GLN A 15 11.10 4.46 -11.21
N GLY A 16 9.78 4.35 -11.25
CA GLY A 16 8.94 5.01 -12.25
C GLY A 16 9.01 4.40 -13.65
N MET A 17 9.67 3.25 -13.80
CA MET A 17 9.78 2.53 -15.07
C MET A 17 8.49 1.78 -15.43
N ARG A 18 7.61 1.57 -14.45
CA ARG A 18 6.33 0.88 -14.60
C ARG A 18 5.27 1.57 -13.75
N GLN A 19 4.08 1.77 -14.30
CA GLN A 19 2.93 2.22 -13.54
C GLN A 19 2.39 1.10 -12.64
N ASP A 20 2.05 1.44 -11.40
CA ASP A 20 1.38 0.51 -10.49
C ASP A 20 -0.12 0.38 -10.80
N ILE A 21 -0.45 -0.60 -11.62
CA ILE A 21 -1.84 -0.96 -11.96
C ILE A 21 -2.46 -1.83 -10.85
N SER A 22 -1.65 -2.60 -10.13
CA SER A 22 -2.12 -3.46 -9.04
C SER A 22 -2.67 -2.65 -7.88
N GLY A 23 -1.93 -1.65 -7.42
CA GLY A 23 -2.36 -0.78 -6.33
C GLY A 23 -3.64 -0.02 -6.68
N SER A 24 -3.75 0.52 -7.89
CA SER A 24 -4.98 1.18 -8.35
C SER A 24 -6.16 0.21 -8.44
N THR A 25 -5.93 -1.02 -8.92
CA THR A 25 -6.98 -2.05 -9.00
C THR A 25 -7.49 -2.44 -7.60
N ILE A 26 -6.60 -2.56 -6.61
CA ILE A 26 -6.99 -2.85 -5.23
C ILE A 26 -7.82 -1.70 -4.63
N GLN A 27 -7.47 -0.44 -4.91
CA GLN A 27 -8.27 0.73 -4.49
C GLN A 27 -9.69 0.71 -5.07
N GLU A 28 -9.84 0.27 -6.31
CA GLU A 28 -11.16 0.17 -6.95
C GLU A 28 -12.00 -0.97 -6.33
N ILE A 29 -11.39 -2.13 -6.10
CA ILE A 29 -12.04 -3.30 -5.51
C ILE A 29 -12.43 -3.02 -4.04
N LEU A 30 -11.56 -2.35 -3.29
CA LEU A 30 -11.74 -2.01 -1.88
C LEU A 30 -12.07 -0.53 -1.75
N SER A 31 -13.30 -0.20 -2.12
CA SER A 31 -13.83 1.16 -2.14
C SER A 31 -14.95 1.37 -1.11
N GLU A 32 -15.43 2.61 -1.03
CA GLU A 32 -16.53 3.00 -0.14
C GLU A 32 -17.82 2.21 -0.45
N PRO A 33 -18.71 2.01 0.55
CA PRO A 33 -18.66 2.56 1.92
C PRO A 33 -17.94 1.70 2.96
N GLU A 34 -17.61 0.44 2.66
CA GLU A 34 -17.01 -0.48 3.63
C GLU A 34 -15.53 -0.19 3.86
N TYR A 35 -14.80 0.22 2.82
CA TYR A 35 -13.36 0.39 2.84
C TYR A 35 -12.95 1.80 2.42
N ARG A 36 -11.89 2.31 3.05
CA ARG A 36 -11.25 3.56 2.67
C ARG A 36 -9.74 3.35 2.62
N THR A 37 -9.16 3.57 1.45
CA THR A 37 -7.69 3.63 1.35
C THR A 37 -7.22 4.90 2.07
N ILE A 38 -6.48 4.72 3.17
CA ILE A 38 -5.92 5.83 3.96
C ILE A 38 -4.42 6.00 3.72
N HIS A 39 -3.75 4.92 3.30
CA HIS A 39 -2.34 4.94 2.94
C HIS A 39 -2.09 4.17 1.66
N TYR A 40 -1.15 4.68 0.87
CA TYR A 40 -0.65 4.03 -0.32
C TYR A 40 0.86 4.30 -0.44
N ALA A 41 1.62 3.27 -0.73
CA ALA A 41 3.06 3.39 -0.94
C ALA A 41 3.53 2.38 -2.01
N LEU A 42 4.56 2.80 -2.76
CA LEU A 42 5.26 1.98 -3.73
C LEU A 42 6.73 1.93 -3.33
N VAL A 43 7.20 0.74 -2.95
CA VAL A 43 8.57 0.53 -2.44
C VAL A 43 9.35 -0.42 -3.36
N PRO A 44 10.69 -0.35 -3.38
CA PRO A 44 11.51 -1.32 -4.08
C PRO A 44 11.39 -2.73 -3.45
N ASP A 45 11.74 -3.74 -4.25
CA ASP A 45 11.71 -5.15 -3.84
C ASP A 45 12.97 -5.50 -3.05
N ASP A 46 13.08 -4.92 -1.85
CA ASP A 46 14.14 -5.18 -0.89
C ASP A 46 13.59 -5.22 0.54
N LEU A 47 14.25 -6.04 1.38
CA LEU A 47 13.80 -6.32 2.73
C LEU A 47 13.74 -5.07 3.62
N GLU A 48 14.70 -4.16 3.48
CA GLU A 48 14.80 -2.99 4.36
C GLU A 48 13.64 -2.02 4.09
N SER A 49 13.36 -1.74 2.82
CA SER A 49 12.27 -0.86 2.41
C SER A 49 10.90 -1.43 2.80
N ILE A 50 10.68 -2.72 2.57
CA ILE A 50 9.42 -3.40 2.92
C ILE A 50 9.22 -3.39 4.44
N ALA A 51 10.20 -3.87 5.20
CA ALA A 51 10.10 -3.97 6.66
C ALA A 51 9.88 -2.60 7.30
N LYS A 52 10.60 -1.57 6.84
CA LYS A 52 10.44 -0.20 7.34
C LYS A 52 9.01 0.31 7.13
N GLN A 53 8.44 0.07 5.95
CA GLN A 53 7.08 0.52 5.65
C GLN A 53 6.02 -0.26 6.45
N MET A 54 6.17 -1.58 6.55
CA MET A 54 5.28 -2.43 7.34
C MET A 54 5.31 -2.08 8.83
N ILE A 55 6.48 -1.82 9.42
CA ILE A 55 6.59 -1.40 10.83
C ILE A 55 5.88 -0.07 11.05
N ASN A 56 6.17 0.93 10.19
CA ASN A 56 5.54 2.24 10.29
C ASN A 56 4.01 2.16 10.21
N TRP A 57 3.48 1.28 9.36
CA TRP A 57 2.04 1.11 9.18
C TRP A 57 1.39 0.19 10.22
N ALA A 58 2.11 -0.78 10.78
CA ALA A 58 1.60 -1.59 11.88
C ALA A 58 1.41 -0.77 13.17
N ASP A 59 2.16 0.31 13.35
CA ASP A 59 2.02 1.24 14.47
C ASP A 59 0.93 2.31 14.22
N ASP A 60 0.33 2.37 13.03
CA ASP A 60 -0.76 3.28 12.69
C ASP A 60 -2.13 2.67 13.04
N ILE A 61 -2.81 3.27 14.04
CA ILE A 61 -4.08 2.76 14.55
C ILE A 61 -5.26 2.92 13.59
N ASP A 62 -5.11 3.74 12.54
CA ASP A 62 -6.15 3.94 11.54
C ASP A 62 -6.10 2.86 10.44
N ILE A 63 -5.02 2.06 10.35
CA ILE A 63 -4.90 0.94 9.40
C ILE A 63 -5.48 -0.33 10.01
N ASP A 64 -6.64 -0.75 9.51
CA ASP A 64 -7.28 -2.02 9.88
C ASP A 64 -6.76 -3.21 9.05
N LEU A 65 -6.36 -2.96 7.79
CA LEU A 65 -5.86 -3.97 6.86
C LEU A 65 -4.70 -3.43 6.00
N LEU A 66 -3.67 -4.27 5.84
CA LEU A 66 -2.52 -4.08 4.96
C LEU A 66 -2.48 -5.14 3.85
#